data_AF-A0A3N4KII1-F1
#
_entry.id   AF-A0A3N4KII1-F1
#
_cell.length_a   1.000
_cell.length_b   1.000
_cell.length_c   1.000
_cell.angle_alpha   90.00
_cell.angle_beta   90.00
_cell.angle_gamma   90.00
#
_symmetry.space_group_name_H-M   'P 1'
#
loop_
_entity.id
_entity.type
_entity.pdbx_description
1 polymer ?
#
loop_
_entity_poly.entity_id
_entity_poly.type
_entity_poly.pdbx_seq_one_letter_code
_entity_poly.pdbx_strand_id
1 'polypeptide(L)'
;MFSRGNITEKARVLRLPHIRGQQVVDLYSGIGYFAFSYAKASAARVWCWEVSPWSVEALRRGAGENGWVVEVVQEGCEVPGGVAGLDERGVGIVVFHESNEFAVGRLRALGVRGVRHVNMGYLPDCRAVWGAAVELLKEEGGTAHVHGNVKVGAEREYEEGVVESFAGLLGEGEGGRGGGRVCCEHVEVVKTYAPGVVHCVFDIRIEDPQQQQQ
;
A
#
# COMPACT_ATOMS: atom_id res chain seq x y z
N MET A 1 3.45 11.21 12.25
CA MET A 1 4.51 12.18 11.89
C MET A 1 4.18 12.79 10.52
N PHE A 2 4.38 14.09 10.31
CA PHE A 2 4.28 14.73 8.98
C PHE A 2 5.66 15.22 8.53
N SER A 3 6.13 14.76 7.37
CA SER A 3 7.42 15.20 6.79
C SER A 3 7.16 16.09 5.58
N ARG A 4 7.66 17.34 5.62
CA ARG A 4 7.64 18.25 4.44
C ARG A 4 8.50 17.73 3.29
N GLY A 5 9.60 17.04 3.57
CA GLY A 5 10.52 16.53 2.56
C GLY A 5 9.94 15.43 1.65
N ASN A 6 8.73 14.95 1.92
CA ASN A 6 8.05 13.92 1.12
C ASN A 6 6.97 14.53 0.19
N ILE A 7 6.92 15.86 0.04
CA ILE A 7 5.96 16.55 -0.86
C ILE A 7 6.14 16.09 -2.31
N THR A 8 7.39 15.87 -2.75
CA THR A 8 7.71 15.33 -4.07
C THR A 8 7.04 13.99 -4.29
N GLU A 9 7.16 13.08 -3.32
CA GLU A 9 6.57 11.75 -3.42
C GLU A 9 5.04 11.79 -3.39
N LYS A 10 4.44 12.66 -2.57
CA LYS A 10 2.98 12.87 -2.62
C LYS A 10 2.50 13.31 -3.99
N ALA A 11 3.24 14.22 -4.64
CA ALA A 11 2.91 14.71 -5.97
C ALA A 11 3.09 13.62 -7.04
N ARG A 12 4.06 12.72 -6.86
CA ARG A 12 4.28 11.56 -7.74
C ARG A 12 3.13 10.57 -7.63
N VAL A 13 2.75 10.19 -6.41
CA VAL A 13 1.63 9.29 -6.12
C VAL A 13 0.32 9.79 -6.75
N LEU A 14 0.06 11.10 -6.71
CA LEU A 14 -1.11 11.73 -7.36
C LEU A 14 -1.17 11.53 -8.88
N ARG A 15 -0.04 11.22 -9.52
CA ARG A 15 0.10 11.10 -10.97
C ARG A 15 0.29 9.66 -11.44
N LEU A 16 0.29 8.69 -10.53
CA LEU A 16 0.40 7.28 -10.88
C LEU A 16 -0.83 6.85 -11.70
N PRO A 17 -0.65 6.42 -12.97
CA PRO A 17 -1.77 6.19 -13.88
C PRO A 17 -2.60 4.96 -13.48
N HIS A 18 -2.00 3.99 -12.77
CA HIS A 18 -2.64 2.74 -12.38
C HIS A 18 -3.51 2.83 -11.11
N ILE A 19 -3.65 4.01 -10.50
CA ILE A 19 -4.45 4.15 -9.26
C ILE A 19 -5.94 4.36 -9.54
N ARG A 20 -6.27 5.08 -10.61
CA ARG A 20 -7.66 5.47 -10.90
C ARG A 20 -8.56 4.23 -11.04
N GLY A 21 -9.64 4.21 -10.26
CA GLY A 21 -10.63 3.13 -10.28
C GLY A 21 -10.17 1.82 -9.64
N GLN A 22 -8.98 1.78 -9.03
CA GLN A 22 -8.45 0.57 -8.41
C GLN A 22 -8.63 0.54 -6.89
N GLN A 23 -8.61 -0.67 -6.33
CA GLN A 23 -8.51 -0.87 -4.89
C GLN A 23 -7.04 -0.65 -4.47
N VAL A 24 -6.83 0.22 -3.49
CA VAL A 24 -5.51 0.56 -2.95
C VAL A 24 -5.45 0.19 -1.48
N VAL A 25 -4.32 -0.37 -1.04
CA VAL A 25 -4.07 -0.71 0.36
C VAL A 25 -2.94 0.17 0.89
N ASP A 26 -3.11 0.75 2.08
CA ASP A 26 -2.09 1.49 2.82
C ASP A 26 -1.88 0.84 4.20
N LEU A 27 -0.76 0.12 4.35
CA LEU A 27 -0.45 -0.69 5.54
C LEU A 27 0.12 0.14 6.70
N TYR A 28 0.38 1.44 6.47
CA TYR A 28 0.89 2.39 7.47
C TYR A 28 0.27 3.77 7.26
N SER A 29 -1.06 3.81 7.29
CA SER A 29 -1.81 4.98 6.83
C SER A 29 -1.58 6.24 7.66
N GLY A 30 -1.24 6.11 8.96
CA GLY A 30 -0.98 7.23 9.84
C GLY A 30 -2.17 8.19 9.87
N ILE A 31 -1.89 9.46 9.66
CA ILE A 31 -2.90 10.52 9.60
C ILE A 31 -3.58 10.63 8.21
N GLY A 32 -3.46 9.61 7.37
CA GLY A 32 -3.85 9.64 5.95
C GLY A 32 -2.77 10.19 5.03
N TYR A 33 -1.49 9.96 5.37
CA TYR A 33 -0.37 10.67 4.72
C TYR A 33 -0.30 10.42 3.21
N PHE A 34 -0.35 9.16 2.78
CA PHE A 34 -0.43 8.76 1.37
C PHE A 34 -1.85 8.37 0.96
N ALA A 35 -2.66 7.81 1.88
CA ALA A 35 -4.07 7.50 1.66
C ALA A 35 -4.85 8.65 0.97
N PHE A 36 -4.63 9.90 1.38
CA PHE A 36 -5.30 11.05 0.75
C PHE A 36 -4.83 11.33 -0.68
N SER A 37 -3.56 11.05 -1.00
CA SER A 37 -3.08 11.12 -2.38
C SER A 37 -3.76 10.07 -3.25
N TYR A 38 -3.91 8.84 -2.77
CA TYR A 38 -4.61 7.78 -3.50
C TYR A 38 -6.10 8.09 -3.69
N ALA A 39 -6.78 8.57 -2.64
CA ALA A 39 -8.17 9.01 -2.73
C ALA A 39 -8.34 10.16 -3.73
N LYS A 40 -7.44 11.14 -3.71
CA LYS A 40 -7.44 12.27 -4.66
C LYS A 40 -7.13 11.83 -6.10
N ALA A 41 -6.31 10.79 -6.28
CA ALA A 41 -6.04 10.15 -7.56
C ALA A 41 -7.20 9.27 -8.08
N SER A 42 -8.36 9.32 -7.39
CA SER A 42 -9.58 8.60 -7.76
C SER A 42 -9.44 7.08 -7.68
N ALA A 43 -8.71 6.57 -6.68
CA ALA A 43 -8.85 5.16 -6.28
C ALA A 43 -10.33 4.83 -6.03
N ALA A 44 -10.75 3.61 -6.39
CA ALA A 44 -12.12 3.15 -6.12
C ALA A 44 -12.37 3.08 -4.61
N ARG A 45 -11.39 2.59 -3.86
CA ARG A 45 -11.37 2.61 -2.40
C ARG A 45 -9.94 2.50 -1.89
N VAL A 46 -9.68 3.17 -0.77
CA VAL A 46 -8.41 3.07 -0.04
C VAL A 46 -8.65 2.34 1.28
N TRP A 47 -8.02 1.18 1.45
CA TRP A 47 -8.05 0.37 2.66
C TRP A 47 -6.82 0.67 3.51
N CYS A 48 -7.03 1.15 4.72
CA CYS A 48 -6.00 1.70 5.57
C CYS A 48 -5.87 0.88 6.85
N TRP A 49 -4.63 0.61 7.28
CA TRP A 49 -4.32 0.11 8.63
C TRP A 49 -3.55 1.16 9.41
N GLU A 50 -3.95 1.35 10.67
CA GLU A 50 -3.28 2.24 11.62
C GLU A 50 -3.56 1.83 13.06
N VAL A 51 -2.49 1.68 13.85
CA VAL A 51 -2.57 1.25 15.25
C VAL A 51 -2.77 2.38 16.24
N SER A 52 -2.45 3.63 15.88
CA SER A 52 -2.59 4.77 16.80
C SER A 52 -4.01 5.35 16.71
N PRO A 53 -4.78 5.38 17.81
CA PRO A 53 -6.12 5.97 17.80
C PRO A 53 -6.10 7.46 17.45
N TRP A 54 -5.01 8.16 17.81
CA TRP A 54 -4.83 9.58 17.48
C TRP A 54 -4.60 9.79 15.98
N SER A 55 -3.86 8.89 15.34
CA SER A 55 -3.63 8.92 13.91
C SER A 55 -4.93 8.64 13.16
N VAL A 56 -5.71 7.64 13.59
CA VAL A 56 -7.02 7.31 13.03
C VAL A 56 -7.99 8.49 13.14
N GLU A 57 -8.07 9.13 14.30
CA GLU A 57 -8.95 10.30 14.47
C GLU A 57 -8.50 11.49 13.61
N ALA A 58 -7.20 11.72 13.49
CA ALA A 58 -6.67 12.76 12.61
C ALA A 58 -6.96 12.45 11.13
N LEU A 59 -6.82 11.19 10.70
CA LEU A 59 -7.18 10.74 9.35
C LEU A 59 -8.68 10.97 9.10
N ARG A 60 -9.55 10.54 10.02
CA ARG A 60 -11.00 10.69 9.89
C ARG A 60 -11.40 12.15 9.73
N ARG A 61 -10.86 13.05 10.57
CA ARG A 61 -11.10 14.50 10.46
C ARG A 61 -10.55 15.07 9.17
N GLY A 62 -9.30 14.74 8.84
CA GLY A 62 -8.64 15.22 7.63
C GLY A 62 -9.37 14.80 6.36
N ALA A 63 -9.89 13.58 6.32
CA ALA A 63 -10.69 13.10 5.20
C ALA A 63 -12.04 13.83 5.09
N GLY A 64 -12.70 14.08 6.22
CA GLY A 64 -13.94 14.87 6.26
C GLY A 64 -13.74 16.30 5.73
N GLU A 65 -12.65 16.97 6.11
CA GLU A 65 -12.29 18.30 5.58
C GLU A 65 -12.01 18.29 4.06
N ASN A 66 -11.64 17.14 3.49
CA ASN A 66 -11.46 16.95 2.06
C ASN A 66 -12.71 16.43 1.33
N GLY A 67 -13.83 16.25 2.05
CA GLY A 67 -15.10 15.77 1.50
C GLY A 67 -15.16 14.26 1.23
N TRP A 68 -14.26 13.47 1.81
CA TRP A 68 -14.31 12.01 1.70
C TRP A 68 -15.10 11.39 2.86
N VAL A 69 -15.95 10.42 2.53
CA VAL A 69 -16.65 9.59 3.52
C VAL A 69 -15.70 8.47 3.98
N VAL A 70 -15.56 8.34 5.31
CA VAL A 70 -14.65 7.38 5.94
C VAL A 70 -15.43 6.45 6.86
N GLU A 71 -15.13 5.15 6.79
CA GLU A 71 -15.53 4.16 7.79
C GLU A 71 -14.34 3.81 8.67
N VAL A 72 -14.53 3.83 10.00
CA VAL A 72 -13.50 3.44 10.95
C VAL A 72 -13.95 2.17 11.67
N VAL A 73 -13.23 1.09 11.44
CA VAL A 73 -13.53 -0.24 11.97
C VAL A 73 -12.60 -0.50 13.15
N GLN A 74 -13.16 -0.76 14.32
CA GLN A 74 -12.38 -1.14 15.50
C GLN A 74 -11.90 -2.59 15.38
N GLU A 75 -10.80 -2.91 16.06
CA GLU A 75 -10.32 -4.28 16.20
C GLU A 75 -11.44 -5.22 16.68
N GLY A 76 -11.58 -6.37 16.03
CA GLY A 76 -12.64 -7.35 16.31
C GLY A 76 -14.04 -7.00 15.80
N CYS A 77 -14.29 -5.77 15.32
CA CYS A 77 -15.58 -5.40 14.72
C CYS A 77 -15.62 -5.77 13.22
N GLU A 78 -16.81 -6.11 12.72
CA GLU A 78 -17.05 -6.28 11.29
C GLU A 78 -17.28 -4.93 10.61
N VAL A 79 -17.10 -4.90 9.28
CA VAL A 79 -17.50 -3.74 8.47
C VAL A 79 -19.03 -3.70 8.39
N PRO A 80 -19.70 -2.61 8.83
CA PRO A 80 -21.15 -2.52 8.77
C PRO A 80 -21.69 -2.67 7.34
N GLY A 81 -22.50 -3.71 7.11
CA GLY A 81 -23.07 -4.03 5.80
C GLY A 81 -22.06 -4.57 4.77
N GLY A 82 -20.84 -4.91 5.19
CA GLY A 82 -19.79 -5.37 4.30
C GLY A 82 -19.45 -4.36 3.19
N VAL A 83 -18.94 -4.84 2.06
CA VAL A 83 -18.58 -3.98 0.91
C VAL A 83 -19.81 -3.28 0.32
N ALA A 84 -20.96 -3.97 0.23
CA ALA A 84 -22.19 -3.37 -0.29
C ALA A 84 -22.65 -2.17 0.55
N GLY A 85 -22.61 -2.29 1.89
CA GLY A 85 -22.94 -1.19 2.80
C GLY A 85 -21.94 -0.04 2.75
N LEU A 86 -20.68 -0.29 2.38
CA LEU A 86 -19.71 0.77 2.09
C LEU A 86 -20.07 1.51 0.79
N ASP A 87 -20.44 0.76 -0.25
CA ASP A 87 -20.82 1.32 -1.55
C ASP A 87 -22.07 2.20 -1.46
N GLU A 88 -23.11 1.73 -0.78
CA GLU A 88 -24.37 2.47 -0.56
C GLU A 88 -24.14 3.80 0.17
N ARG A 89 -23.18 3.83 1.10
CA ARG A 89 -22.81 5.03 1.87
C ARG A 89 -21.75 5.89 1.18
N GLY A 90 -21.26 5.47 0.01
CA GLY A 90 -20.22 6.20 -0.72
C GLY A 90 -18.87 6.25 0.00
N VAL A 91 -18.54 5.23 0.81
CA VAL A 91 -17.29 5.18 1.58
C VAL A 91 -16.10 4.93 0.65
N GLY A 92 -15.27 5.96 0.49
CA GLY A 92 -14.04 5.91 -0.32
C GLY A 92 -12.79 5.52 0.48
N ILE A 93 -12.79 5.68 1.80
CA ILE A 93 -11.67 5.31 2.67
C ILE A 93 -12.20 4.47 3.83
N VAL A 94 -11.57 3.32 4.06
CA VAL A 94 -11.86 2.46 5.21
C VAL A 94 -10.59 2.37 6.05
N VAL A 95 -10.70 2.64 7.35
CA VAL A 95 -9.57 2.58 8.27
C VAL A 95 -9.85 1.50 9.31
N PHE A 96 -9.00 0.47 9.33
CA PHE A 96 -8.96 -0.51 10.40
C PHE A 96 -8.03 0.01 11.50
N HIS A 97 -8.61 0.26 12.67
CA HIS A 97 -7.88 0.63 13.88
C HIS A 97 -7.39 -0.65 14.58
N GLU A 98 -6.35 -1.25 14.00
CA GLU A 98 -5.73 -2.51 14.44
C GLU A 98 -4.36 -2.71 13.77
N SER A 99 -3.67 -3.81 14.09
CA SER A 99 -2.40 -4.19 13.45
C SER A 99 -2.58 -4.51 11.96
N ASN A 100 -1.61 -4.13 11.14
CA ASN A 100 -1.60 -4.43 9.71
C ASN A 100 -1.39 -5.92 9.39
N GLU A 101 -1.02 -6.75 10.37
CA GLU A 101 -0.96 -8.21 10.24
C GLU A 101 -2.32 -8.82 9.88
N PHE A 102 -3.41 -8.15 10.26
CA PHE A 102 -4.77 -8.59 9.94
C PHE A 102 -5.21 -8.25 8.52
N ALA A 103 -4.42 -7.46 7.77
CA ALA A 103 -4.86 -6.87 6.51
C ALA A 103 -5.31 -7.90 5.47
N VAL A 104 -4.51 -8.95 5.27
CA VAL A 104 -4.84 -10.02 4.32
C VAL A 104 -6.12 -10.75 4.74
N GLY A 105 -6.24 -11.10 6.03
CA GLY A 105 -7.41 -11.80 6.57
C GLY A 105 -8.70 -10.99 6.45
N ARG A 106 -8.65 -9.69 6.79
CA ARG A 106 -9.77 -8.76 6.69
C ARG A 106 -10.28 -8.61 5.27
N LEU A 107 -9.38 -8.35 4.32
CA LEU A 107 -9.76 -8.17 2.92
C LEU A 107 -10.34 -9.46 2.31
N ARG A 108 -9.78 -10.63 2.67
CA ARG A 108 -10.34 -11.93 2.28
C ARG A 108 -11.73 -12.17 2.85
N ALA A 109 -11.94 -11.90 4.14
CA ALA A 109 -13.23 -12.06 4.80
C ALA A 109 -14.32 -11.15 4.18
N LEU A 110 -13.92 -9.96 3.72
CA LEU A 110 -14.80 -9.02 3.01
C LEU A 110 -14.99 -9.36 1.53
N GLY A 111 -14.31 -10.38 1.00
CA GLY A 111 -14.35 -10.72 -0.42
C GLY A 111 -13.74 -9.66 -1.33
N VAL A 112 -12.85 -8.82 -0.82
CA VAL A 112 -12.18 -7.78 -1.62
C VAL A 112 -11.20 -8.44 -2.57
N ARG A 113 -11.37 -8.16 -3.86
CA ARG A 113 -10.49 -8.56 -4.98
C ARG A 113 -10.03 -7.31 -5.71
N GLY A 114 -9.13 -7.46 -6.68
CA GLY A 114 -8.74 -6.34 -7.52
C GLY A 114 -7.81 -5.33 -6.85
N VAL A 115 -7.07 -5.70 -5.80
CA VAL A 115 -6.02 -4.82 -5.25
C VAL A 115 -4.92 -4.69 -6.30
N ARG A 116 -4.59 -3.45 -6.68
CA ARG A 116 -3.54 -3.17 -7.68
C ARG A 116 -2.38 -2.36 -7.15
N HIS A 117 -2.50 -1.82 -5.94
CA HIS A 117 -1.46 -1.01 -5.33
C HIS A 117 -1.42 -1.24 -3.82
N VAL A 118 -0.24 -1.53 -3.29
CA VAL A 118 -0.01 -1.68 -1.84
C VAL A 118 1.08 -0.71 -1.41
N ASN A 119 0.72 0.25 -0.56
CA ASN A 119 1.60 1.24 0.03
C ASN A 119 2.19 0.75 1.34
N MET A 120 3.52 0.79 1.45
CA MET A 120 4.26 0.38 2.65
C MET A 120 5.13 1.54 3.14
N GLY A 121 4.47 2.67 3.44
CA GLY A 121 5.05 3.95 3.82
C GLY A 121 5.69 4.03 5.21
N TYR A 122 6.54 3.06 5.58
CA TYR A 122 7.19 3.00 6.90
C TYR A 122 8.71 3.01 6.79
N LEU A 123 9.36 3.69 7.75
CA LEU A 123 10.80 3.82 7.86
C LEU A 123 11.25 3.43 9.27
N PRO A 124 12.45 2.86 9.46
CA PRO A 124 13.53 2.75 8.47
C PRO A 124 13.34 1.66 7.41
N ASP A 125 12.54 0.64 7.67
CA ASP A 125 12.24 -0.45 6.74
C ASP A 125 10.82 -0.98 6.95
N CYS A 126 10.23 -1.58 5.92
CA CYS A 126 8.88 -2.14 5.95
C CYS A 126 8.85 -3.64 5.59
N ARG A 127 9.95 -4.38 5.83
CA ARG A 127 10.09 -5.78 5.39
C ARG A 127 9.02 -6.71 5.97
N ALA A 128 8.58 -6.43 7.19
CA ALA A 128 7.58 -7.23 7.91
C ALA A 128 6.25 -7.39 7.16
N VAL A 129 5.92 -6.49 6.24
CA VAL A 129 4.66 -6.52 5.49
C VAL A 129 4.80 -6.92 4.01
N TRP A 130 6.01 -7.28 3.56
CA TRP A 130 6.22 -7.70 2.17
C TRP A 130 5.39 -8.93 1.80
N GLY A 131 5.31 -9.92 2.69
CA GLY A 131 4.45 -11.09 2.50
C GLY A 131 2.98 -10.71 2.33
N ALA A 132 2.47 -9.78 3.13
CA ALA A 132 1.10 -9.28 2.99
C ALA A 132 0.89 -8.57 1.64
N ALA A 133 1.85 -7.76 1.19
CA ALA A 133 1.79 -7.10 -0.12
C ALA A 133 1.76 -8.11 -1.27
N VAL A 134 2.63 -9.13 -1.25
CA VAL A 134 2.63 -10.22 -2.25
C VAL A 134 1.29 -10.96 -2.24
N GLU A 135 0.79 -11.34 -1.06
CA GLU A 135 -0.49 -12.05 -0.94
C GLU A 135 -1.69 -11.28 -1.49
N LEU A 136 -1.67 -9.95 -1.39
CA LEU A 136 -2.73 -9.08 -1.91
C LEU A 136 -2.61 -8.81 -3.41
N LEU A 137 -1.42 -8.92 -3.98
CA LEU A 137 -1.14 -8.59 -5.38
C LEU A 137 -1.01 -9.82 -6.29
N LYS A 138 -0.69 -11.01 -5.75
CA LYS A 138 -0.31 -12.20 -6.53
C LYS A 138 -1.38 -12.70 -7.50
N GLU A 139 -2.66 -12.48 -7.22
CA GLU A 139 -3.75 -13.03 -8.05
C GLU A 139 -3.94 -12.24 -9.35
N GLU A 140 -3.75 -10.91 -9.32
CA GLU A 140 -4.09 -10.04 -10.46
C GLU A 140 -2.94 -9.10 -10.88
N GLY A 141 -1.78 -9.25 -10.24
CA GLY A 141 -0.66 -8.34 -10.39
C GLY A 141 -0.92 -6.96 -9.80
N GLY A 142 0.11 -6.12 -9.79
CA GLY A 142 0.03 -4.78 -9.21
C GLY A 142 1.37 -4.26 -8.77
N THR A 143 1.35 -3.12 -8.08
CA THR A 143 2.57 -2.42 -7.65
C THR A 143 2.63 -2.38 -6.13
N ALA A 144 3.72 -2.90 -5.58
CA ALA A 144 4.12 -2.74 -4.19
C ALA A 144 5.04 -1.51 -4.08
N HIS A 145 4.60 -0.51 -3.32
CA HIS A 145 5.29 0.75 -3.14
C HIS A 145 6.08 0.73 -1.84
N VAL A 146 7.35 0.34 -1.95
CA VAL A 146 8.23 -0.03 -0.84
C VAL A 146 9.05 1.18 -0.40
N HIS A 147 8.88 1.63 0.85
CA HIS A 147 9.74 2.66 1.42
C HIS A 147 10.90 2.02 2.18
N GLY A 148 12.08 2.62 2.09
CA GLY A 148 13.24 2.17 2.85
C GLY A 148 14.31 3.24 3.00
N ASN A 149 15.06 3.15 4.10
CA ASN A 149 16.29 3.90 4.29
C ASN A 149 17.45 3.13 3.66
N VAL A 150 18.17 3.77 2.76
CA VAL A 150 19.21 3.17 1.94
C VAL A 150 20.50 3.97 2.10
N LYS A 151 21.64 3.29 2.14
CA LYS A 151 22.94 3.96 2.11
C LYS A 151 23.12 4.64 0.76
N VAL A 152 23.64 5.86 0.76
CA VAL A 152 23.94 6.59 -0.50
C VAL A 152 24.86 5.75 -1.37
N GLY A 153 24.45 5.51 -2.62
CA GLY A 153 25.20 4.70 -3.59
C GLY A 153 24.90 3.19 -3.54
N ALA A 154 24.04 2.74 -2.63
CA ALA A 154 23.61 1.33 -2.52
C ALA A 154 22.16 1.12 -2.99
N GLU A 155 21.59 2.07 -3.74
CA GLU A 155 20.19 2.04 -4.19
C GLU A 155 19.92 0.82 -5.06
N ARG A 156 20.83 0.51 -6.00
CA ARG A 156 20.72 -0.66 -6.89
C ARG A 156 20.85 -1.99 -6.15
N GLU A 157 21.78 -2.11 -5.21
CA GLU A 157 21.93 -3.32 -4.39
C GLU A 157 20.66 -3.56 -3.56
N TYR A 158 20.09 -2.50 -2.98
CA TYR A 158 18.85 -2.57 -2.24
C TYR A 158 17.68 -2.96 -3.15
N GLU A 159 17.58 -2.36 -4.34
CA GLU A 159 16.59 -2.70 -5.36
C GLU A 159 16.62 -4.19 -5.71
N GLU A 160 17.81 -4.72 -6.06
CA GLU A 160 18.01 -6.12 -6.43
C GLU A 160 17.58 -7.06 -5.29
N GLY A 161 17.93 -6.73 -4.04
CA GLY A 161 17.52 -7.51 -2.86
C GLY A 161 16.01 -7.45 -2.58
N VAL A 162 15.35 -6.32 -2.84
CA VAL A 162 13.88 -6.20 -2.74
C VAL A 162 13.22 -7.07 -3.80
N VAL A 163 13.65 -6.98 -5.06
CA VAL A 163 13.09 -7.78 -6.17
C VAL A 163 13.26 -9.28 -5.90
N GLU A 164 14.45 -9.72 -5.47
CA GLU A 164 14.72 -11.11 -5.11
C GLU A 164 13.81 -11.59 -3.98
N SER A 165 13.64 -10.78 -2.93
CA SER A 165 12.77 -11.14 -1.80
C SER A 165 11.30 -11.26 -2.21
N PHE A 166 10.80 -10.33 -3.03
CA PHE A 166 9.43 -10.40 -3.54
C PHE A 166 9.23 -11.60 -4.47
N ALA A 167 10.22 -11.93 -5.30
CA ALA A 167 10.18 -13.11 -6.17
C ALA A 167 10.17 -14.42 -5.35
N GLY A 168 10.98 -14.49 -4.29
CA GLY A 168 10.98 -15.63 -3.36
C GLY A 168 9.62 -15.82 -2.67
N LEU A 169 9.07 -14.74 -2.09
CA LEU A 169 7.74 -14.76 -1.46
C LEU A 169 6.62 -15.16 -2.43
N LEU A 170 6.73 -14.77 -3.71
CA LEU A 170 5.75 -15.15 -4.73
C LEU A 170 5.86 -16.64 -5.10
N GLY A 171 7.07 -17.21 -5.09
CA GLY A 171 7.34 -18.62 -5.40
C GLY A 171 6.99 -19.61 -4.28
N GLU A 172 6.93 -19.16 -3.03
CA GLU A 172 6.64 -20.01 -1.86
C GLU A 172 5.13 -20.32 -1.64
N GLY A 173 4.23 -19.78 -2.46
CA GLY A 173 2.79 -20.02 -2.34
C GLY A 173 2.35 -21.45 -2.71
N GLU A 174 1.51 -22.06 -1.86
CA GLU A 174 0.89 -23.38 -2.11
C GLU A 174 0.12 -23.39 -3.44
N GLY A 175 0.71 -24.01 -4.48
CA GLY A 175 0.05 -24.13 -5.78
C GLY A 175 0.94 -24.17 -7.02
N GLY A 176 2.26 -23.91 -6.91
CA GLY A 176 3.29 -24.33 -7.89
C GLY A 176 3.04 -24.07 -9.39
N ARG A 177 2.16 -23.11 -9.74
CA ARG A 177 1.78 -22.80 -11.12
C ARG A 177 1.50 -21.30 -11.30
N GLY A 178 2.51 -20.47 -11.05
CA GLY A 178 2.40 -19.04 -11.31
C GLY A 178 3.75 -18.35 -11.19
N GLY A 179 4.58 -18.46 -12.24
CA GLY A 179 5.84 -17.73 -12.36
C GLY A 179 5.64 -16.24 -12.62
N GLY A 180 4.86 -15.56 -11.77
CA GLY A 180 4.69 -14.11 -11.89
C GLY A 180 6.05 -13.42 -11.86
N ARG A 181 6.30 -12.55 -12.85
CA ARG A 181 7.58 -11.85 -12.93
C ARG A 181 7.53 -10.67 -11.96
N VAL A 182 8.59 -10.54 -11.17
CA VAL A 182 8.81 -9.39 -10.29
C VAL A 182 9.89 -8.52 -10.91
N CYS A 183 9.63 -7.21 -11.00
CA CYS A 183 10.64 -6.23 -11.39
C CYS A 183 10.46 -4.92 -10.62
N CYS A 184 11.50 -4.10 -10.56
CA CYS A 184 11.38 -2.73 -10.08
C CYS A 184 11.14 -1.81 -11.28
N GLU A 185 9.99 -1.14 -11.32
CA GLU A 185 9.63 -0.21 -12.40
C GLU A 185 10.29 1.16 -12.22
N HIS A 186 10.45 1.59 -10.96
CA HIS A 186 10.98 2.90 -10.64
C HIS A 186 11.61 2.93 -9.25
N VAL A 187 12.71 3.69 -9.12
CA VAL A 187 13.34 4.02 -7.84
C VAL A 187 13.31 5.54 -7.68
N GLU A 188 12.63 6.02 -6.65
CA GLU A 188 12.59 7.43 -6.29
C GLU A 188 13.46 7.69 -5.05
N VAL A 189 14.47 8.56 -5.19
CA VAL A 189 15.23 9.08 -4.04
C VAL A 189 14.51 10.31 -3.50
N VAL A 190 13.77 10.14 -2.41
CA VAL A 190 12.85 11.18 -1.90
C VAL A 190 13.62 12.31 -1.22
N LYS A 191 14.49 11.96 -0.26
CA LYS A 191 15.24 12.93 0.55
C LYS A 191 16.37 12.27 1.33
N THR A 192 17.31 13.07 1.81
CA THR A 192 18.25 12.64 2.85
C THR A 192 17.51 12.36 4.17
N TYR A 193 17.75 11.19 4.76
CA TYR A 193 17.23 10.81 6.07
C TYR A 193 18.23 11.13 7.19
N ALA A 194 19.51 10.77 6.98
CA ALA A 194 20.63 11.02 7.89
C ALA A 194 21.94 11.13 7.07
N PRO A 195 23.08 11.56 7.65
CA PRO A 195 24.36 11.55 6.93
C PRO A 195 24.66 10.17 6.34
N GLY A 196 24.82 10.09 5.01
CA GLY A 196 25.07 8.85 4.28
C GLY A 196 23.85 7.94 4.08
N VAL A 197 22.64 8.36 4.47
CA VAL A 197 21.39 7.58 4.33
C VAL A 197 20.30 8.42 3.67
N VAL A 198 19.72 7.88 2.60
CA VAL A 198 18.58 8.46 1.86
C VAL A 198 17.32 7.63 2.08
N HIS A 199 16.17 8.28 2.08
CA HIS A 199 14.87 7.62 1.97
C HIS A 199 14.60 7.38 0.48
N CYS A 200 14.50 6.12 0.09
CA CYS A 200 14.10 5.69 -1.23
C CYS A 200 12.70 5.07 -1.23
N VAL A 201 12.04 5.15 -2.38
CA VAL A 201 10.82 4.42 -2.68
C VAL A 201 11.05 3.56 -3.91
N PHE A 202 10.71 2.28 -3.82
CA PHE A 202 10.85 1.31 -4.90
C PHE A 202 9.45 0.87 -5.32
N ASP A 203 9.10 1.10 -6.58
CA ASP A 203 7.87 0.62 -7.18
C ASP A 203 8.10 -0.79 -7.74
N ILE A 204 7.79 -1.80 -6.92
CA ILE A 204 7.97 -3.20 -7.27
C ILE A 204 6.71 -3.71 -7.96
N ARG A 205 6.83 -4.07 -9.23
CA ARG A 205 5.75 -4.62 -10.04
C ARG A 205 5.74 -6.14 -9.94
N ILE A 206 4.57 -6.67 -9.63
CA ILE A 206 4.23 -8.09 -9.81
C ILE A 206 3.36 -8.17 -11.06
N GLU A 207 3.84 -8.86 -12.09
CA GLU A 207 3.09 -9.06 -13.33
C GLU A 207 1.86 -9.95 -13.11
N ASP A 208 0.81 -9.68 -13.88
CA ASP A 208 -0.40 -10.50 -13.91
C ASP A 208 -0.05 -11.89 -14.47
N PRO A 209 -0.29 -12.98 -13.72
CA PRO A 209 -0.03 -14.33 -14.19
C PRO A 209 -0.73 -14.68 -15.51
N GLN A 210 -1.84 -14.00 -15.84
CA GLN A 210 -2.61 -14.23 -17.07
C GLN A 210 -2.01 -13.54 -18.30
N GLN A 211 -1.18 -12.51 -18.14
CA GLN A 211 -0.50 -11.82 -19.25
C GLN A 211 0.74 -12.58 -19.77
N GLN A 212 1.19 -13.62 -19.07
CA GLN A 212 2.35 -14.43 -19.45
C GLN A 212 2.05 -15.53 -20.48
N GLN A 213 0.78 -15.72 -20.88
CA GLN A 213 0.34 -16.75 -21.83
C GLN A 213 0.01 -16.23 -23.24
N GLN A 214 0.29 -14.96 -23.55
CA GLN A 214 0.20 -14.38 -24.90
C GLN A 214 1.58 -14.03 -25.43
#